data_AF-A0A0L6V4P5-F1
#
_entry.id   AF-A0A0L6V4P5-F1
#
_cell.length_a   1.000
_cell.length_b   1.000
_cell.length_c   1.000
_cell.angle_alpha   90.00
_cell.angle_beta   90.00
_cell.angle_gamma   90.00
#
_symmetry.space_group_name_H-M   'P 1'
#
loop_
_entity.id
_entity.type
_entity.pdbx_description
1 polymer ?
#
loop_
_entity_poly.entity_id
_entity_poly.type
_entity_poly.pdbx_seq_one_letter_code
_entity_poly.pdbx_strand_id
1 'polypeptide(L)'
;MLSRGSSPGPDSNYLDWELVVLAYLEAANLDYVVTQPMPAKPKDVWSADNKFVCAVITQAIDSSNLHYIREHRRDTHHMWAALMQAHQDSSTGGRVYWIRKPLLEKMETKNMLEHINTMAKYHERLALLVTKEKPLTADDVHLASLLSSIPQDWLHFTT
;
A
#
# COMPACT_ATOMS: atom_id res chain seq x y z
N MET A 1 8.45 6.80 -18.73
CA MET A 1 7.30 5.91 -18.48
C MET A 1 7.13 5.83 -16.97
N LEU A 2 6.24 6.65 -16.41
CA LEU A 2 5.90 6.57 -14.99
C LEU A 2 5.04 5.32 -14.81
N SER A 3 5.48 4.40 -13.95
CA SER A 3 4.71 3.22 -13.59
C SER A 3 3.35 3.65 -13.03
N ARG A 4 2.30 3.02 -13.52
CA ARG A 4 0.91 3.17 -13.09
C ARG A 4 0.80 2.77 -11.61
N GLY A 5 1.01 3.73 -10.72
CA GLY A 5 0.80 3.57 -9.28
C GLY A 5 -0.70 3.58 -9.00
N SER A 6 -1.36 2.44 -9.12
CA SER A 6 -2.68 2.26 -8.51
C SER A 6 -2.47 2.33 -7.00
N SER A 7 -2.73 3.48 -6.38
CA SER A 7 -2.77 3.56 -4.93
C SER A 7 -3.91 2.66 -4.44
N PRO A 8 -3.71 1.87 -3.38
CA PRO A 8 -4.72 0.95 -2.90
C PRO A 8 -5.99 1.72 -2.56
N GLY A 9 -7.15 1.15 -2.92
CA GLY A 9 -8.42 1.71 -2.50
C GLY A 9 -8.54 1.79 -0.96
N PRO A 10 -9.47 2.61 -0.43
CA PRO A 10 -9.72 2.74 1.01
C PRO A 10 -9.94 1.43 1.76
N ASP A 11 -10.33 0.38 1.05
CA ASP A 11 -10.65 -0.95 1.59
C ASP A 11 -9.42 -1.87 1.72
N SER A 12 -8.23 -1.42 1.35
CA SER A 12 -7.01 -2.20 1.55
C SER A 12 -6.71 -2.40 3.04
N ASN A 13 -6.58 -3.66 3.47
CA ASN A 13 -6.22 -4.06 4.84
C ASN A 13 -4.72 -3.93 5.15
N TYR A 14 -4.00 -3.06 4.43
CA TYR A 14 -2.55 -2.89 4.52
C TYR A 14 -1.96 -2.83 5.93
N LEU A 15 -2.48 -1.92 6.75
CA LEU A 15 -1.96 -1.69 8.10
C LEU A 15 -2.15 -2.91 8.98
N ASP A 16 -3.22 -3.66 8.74
CA ASP A 16 -3.54 -4.86 9.49
C ASP A 16 -2.66 -6.03 9.05
N TRP A 17 -2.48 -6.24 7.74
CA TRP A 17 -1.70 -7.39 7.27
C TRP A 17 -0.19 -7.22 7.43
N GLU A 18 0.37 -6.01 7.27
CA GLU A 18 1.81 -5.80 7.47
C GLU A 18 2.21 -6.17 8.90
N LEU A 19 1.48 -5.61 9.88
CA LEU A 19 1.69 -5.89 11.29
C LEU A 19 1.50 -7.38 11.62
N VAL A 20 0.39 -7.97 11.15
CA VAL A 20 0.07 -9.38 11.43
C VAL A 20 1.11 -10.32 10.83
N VAL A 21 1.52 -10.10 9.58
CA VAL A 21 2.48 -10.98 8.89
C VAL A 21 3.86 -10.84 9.54
N LEU A 22 4.35 -9.62 9.80
CA LEU A 22 5.66 -9.44 10.43
C LEU A 22 5.72 -10.06 11.84
N ALA A 23 4.71 -9.81 12.68
CA ALA A 23 4.65 -10.40 14.02
C ALA A 23 4.65 -11.94 13.98
N TYR A 24 3.92 -12.51 13.02
CA TYR A 24 3.91 -13.96 12.82
C TYR A 24 5.27 -14.50 12.36
N LEU A 25 5.91 -13.84 11.38
CA LEU A 25 7.21 -14.26 10.85
C LEU A 25 8.32 -14.14 11.89
N GLU A 26 8.35 -13.06 12.68
CA GLU A 26 9.28 -12.90 13.79
C GLU A 26 9.11 -14.02 14.82
N ALA A 27 7.88 -14.31 15.23
CA ALA A 27 7.59 -15.41 16.16
C ALA A 27 8.02 -16.79 15.62
N ALA A 28 7.95 -16.97 14.30
CA ALA A 28 8.36 -18.19 13.62
C ALA A 28 9.86 -18.25 13.24
N ASN A 29 10.63 -17.17 13.46
CA ASN A 29 12.01 -16.99 12.96
C ASN A 29 12.12 -17.10 11.42
N LEU A 30 11.15 -16.53 10.71
CA LEU A 30 11.02 -16.56 9.24
C LEU A 30 11.11 -15.16 8.60
N ASP A 31 11.29 -14.11 9.39
CA ASP A 31 11.42 -12.71 8.93
C ASP A 31 12.59 -12.53 7.94
N TYR A 32 13.62 -13.37 8.05
CA TYR A 32 14.75 -13.38 7.15
C TYR A 32 14.34 -13.59 5.67
N VAL A 33 13.23 -14.29 5.42
CA VAL A 33 12.73 -14.63 4.07
C VAL A 33 12.18 -13.40 3.34
N VAL A 34 11.60 -12.44 4.08
CA VAL A 34 11.10 -11.17 3.52
C VAL A 34 12.18 -10.09 3.50
N THR A 35 13.14 -10.13 4.42
CA THR A 35 14.21 -9.11 4.51
C THR A 35 15.40 -9.38 3.60
N GLN A 36 15.64 -10.64 3.21
CA GLN A 36 16.79 -11.02 2.40
C GLN A 36 16.36 -11.64 1.05
N PRO A 37 17.03 -11.28 -0.06
CA PRO A 37 16.74 -11.91 -1.34
C PRO A 37 17.10 -13.39 -1.31
N MET A 38 16.32 -14.21 -2.03
CA MET A 38 16.60 -15.64 -2.14
C MET A 38 18.02 -15.88 -2.70
N PRO A 39 18.85 -16.70 -2.03
CA PRO A 39 20.18 -17.03 -2.53
C PRO A 39 20.14 -17.71 -3.90
N ALA A 40 21.17 -17.51 -4.73
CA ALA A 40 21.26 -18.13 -6.05
C ALA A 40 21.24 -19.68 -6.01
N LYS A 41 21.69 -20.27 -4.90
CA LYS A 41 21.61 -21.70 -4.60
C LYS A 41 21.01 -21.87 -3.20
N PRO A 42 19.67 -21.87 -3.07
CA PRO A 42 19.02 -21.97 -1.78
C PRO A 42 19.18 -23.40 -1.23
N LYS A 43 19.34 -23.51 0.09
CA LYS A 43 19.19 -24.80 0.78
C LYS A 43 17.72 -25.24 0.73
N ASP A 44 17.45 -26.52 0.93
CA ASP A 44 16.08 -27.05 0.95
C ASP A 44 15.19 -26.34 1.98
N VAL A 45 15.76 -26.05 3.16
CA VAL A 45 15.09 -25.30 4.23
C VAL A 45 14.66 -23.92 3.75
N TRP A 46 15.56 -23.16 3.12
CA TRP A 46 15.23 -21.84 2.58
C TRP A 46 14.10 -21.91 1.54
N SER A 47 14.15 -22.93 0.68
CA SER A 47 13.13 -23.12 -0.36
C SER A 47 11.76 -23.50 0.23
N ALA A 48 11.74 -24.24 1.33
CA ALA A 48 10.54 -24.59 2.07
C ALA A 48 9.95 -23.37 2.78
N ASP A 49 10.80 -22.63 3.50
CA ASP A 49 10.44 -21.42 4.22
C ASP A 49 9.90 -20.35 3.27
N ASN A 50 10.57 -20.11 2.13
CA ASN A 50 10.06 -19.21 1.09
C ASN A 50 8.68 -19.62 0.57
N LYS A 51 8.44 -20.92 0.30
CA LYS A 51 7.10 -21.37 -0.14
C LYS A 51 6.04 -21.17 0.93
N PHE A 52 6.40 -21.43 2.19
CA PHE A 52 5.51 -21.26 3.32
C PHE A 52 5.13 -19.78 3.50
N VAL A 53 6.11 -18.87 3.50
CA VAL A 53 5.84 -17.44 3.64
C VAL A 53 5.09 -16.87 2.42
N CYS A 54 5.36 -17.33 1.19
CA CYS A 54 4.53 -17.00 0.03
C CYS A 54 3.05 -17.30 0.29
N ALA A 55 2.75 -18.48 0.87
CA ALA A 55 1.38 -18.88 1.17
C ALA A 55 0.75 -18.02 2.28
N VAL A 56 1.51 -17.72 3.35
CA VAL A 56 1.08 -16.84 4.45
C VAL A 56 0.71 -15.45 3.91
N ILE A 57 1.61 -14.81 3.14
CA ILE A 57 1.35 -13.48 2.56
C ILE A 57 0.11 -13.53 1.67
N THR A 58 0.00 -14.52 0.78
CA THR A 58 -1.13 -14.66 -0.15
C THR A 58 -2.47 -14.81 0.56
N GLN A 59 -2.49 -15.42 1.76
CA GLN A 59 -3.69 -15.59 2.57
C GLN A 59 -4.03 -14.38 3.43
N ALA A 60 -3.01 -13.64 3.88
CA ALA A 60 -3.19 -12.50 4.80
C ALA A 60 -3.66 -11.22 4.09
N ILE A 61 -3.26 -11.02 2.83
CA ILE A 61 -3.63 -9.82 2.07
C ILE A 61 -5.03 -9.92 1.48
N ASP A 62 -5.74 -8.80 1.38
CA ASP A 62 -7.00 -8.76 0.63
C ASP A 62 -6.77 -9.13 -0.85
N SER A 63 -7.76 -9.80 -1.45
CA SER A 63 -7.70 -10.28 -2.84
C SER A 63 -7.43 -9.17 -3.87
N SER A 64 -7.84 -7.92 -3.57
CA SER A 64 -7.54 -6.75 -4.39
C SER A 64 -6.05 -6.40 -4.47
N ASN A 65 -5.19 -6.98 -3.64
CA ASN A 65 -3.75 -6.76 -3.64
C ASN A 65 -2.98 -7.89 -4.37
N LEU A 66 -3.66 -8.96 -4.80
CA LEU A 66 -3.00 -10.12 -5.44
C LEU A 66 -2.31 -9.76 -6.76
N HIS A 67 -2.73 -8.70 -7.47
CA HIS A 67 -2.10 -8.30 -8.72
C HIS A 67 -0.68 -7.77 -8.51
N TYR A 68 -0.36 -7.17 -7.35
CA TYR A 68 0.99 -6.66 -7.07
C TYR A 68 2.02 -7.78 -6.96
N ILE A 69 1.61 -8.97 -6.53
CA ILE A 69 2.52 -10.08 -6.22
C ILE A 69 2.51 -11.21 -7.27
N ARG A 70 1.65 -11.12 -8.28
CA ARG A 70 1.41 -12.20 -9.25
C ARG A 70 2.66 -12.65 -10.01
N GLU A 71 3.50 -11.68 -10.37
CA GLU A 71 4.78 -11.90 -11.06
C GLU A 71 5.83 -12.51 -10.14
N HIS A 72 5.69 -12.30 -8.82
CA HIS A 72 6.61 -12.73 -7.78
C HIS A 72 6.12 -13.94 -6.98
N ARG A 73 5.11 -14.70 -7.44
CA ARG A 73 4.43 -15.81 -6.71
C ARG A 73 5.32 -16.95 -6.15
N ARG A 74 6.63 -16.91 -6.35
CA ARG A 74 7.62 -17.87 -5.84
C ARG A 74 8.81 -17.19 -5.15
N ASP A 75 8.76 -15.88 -4.97
CA ASP A 75 9.83 -15.06 -4.43
C ASP A 75 9.24 -14.14 -3.37
N THR A 76 9.27 -14.60 -2.13
CA THR A 76 8.69 -13.90 -0.98
C THR A 76 9.28 -12.50 -0.80
N HIS A 77 10.59 -12.35 -0.98
CA HIS A 77 11.25 -11.06 -0.82
C HIS A 77 10.69 -10.03 -1.82
N HIS A 78 10.58 -10.41 -3.09
CA HIS A 78 10.00 -9.51 -4.10
C HIS A 78 8.50 -9.33 -3.95
N MET A 79 7.74 -10.34 -3.47
CA MET A 79 6.33 -10.16 -3.11
C MET A 79 6.17 -9.09 -2.02
N TRP A 80 6.96 -9.21 -0.95
CA TRP A 80 6.95 -8.25 0.16
C TRP A 80 7.32 -6.85 -0.32
N ALA A 81 8.42 -6.71 -1.07
CA ALA A 81 8.85 -5.44 -1.61
C ALA A 81 7.81 -4.80 -2.55
N ALA A 82 7.16 -5.58 -3.41
CA ALA A 82 6.13 -5.09 -4.33
C ALA A 82 4.90 -4.58 -3.57
N LEU A 83 4.47 -5.29 -2.51
CA LEU A 83 3.40 -4.83 -1.64
C LEU A 83 3.80 -3.54 -0.91
N MET A 84 4.96 -3.52 -0.25
CA MET A 84 5.46 -2.31 0.43
C MET A 84 5.50 -1.11 -0.52
N GLN A 85 6.02 -1.29 -1.73
CA GLN A 85 6.08 -0.24 -2.73
C GLN A 85 4.69 0.25 -3.16
N ALA A 86 3.74 -0.66 -3.37
CA ALA A 86 2.38 -0.31 -3.77
C ALA A 86 1.64 0.48 -2.69
N HIS A 87 1.89 0.14 -1.42
CA HIS A 87 1.14 0.67 -0.27
C HIS A 87 1.83 1.84 0.45
N GLN A 88 3.14 2.00 0.29
CA GLN A 88 3.95 3.10 0.85
C GLN A 88 4.43 4.08 -0.24
N ASP A 89 3.67 4.28 -1.31
CA ASP A 89 4.00 5.26 -2.35
C ASP A 89 4.01 6.68 -1.75
N SER A 90 5.18 7.05 -1.21
CA SER A 90 5.50 8.37 -0.66
C SER A 90 6.03 9.30 -1.75
N SER A 91 5.76 9.01 -3.03
CA SER A 91 5.93 10.00 -4.09
C SER A 91 5.02 11.20 -3.85
N THR A 92 5.33 12.31 -4.53
CA THR A 92 4.41 13.45 -4.63
C THR A 92 3.04 13.01 -5.13
N GLY A 93 2.96 12.07 -6.08
CA GLY A 93 1.69 11.55 -6.60
C GLY A 93 0.87 10.83 -5.53
N GLY A 94 1.50 9.96 -4.74
CA GLY A 94 0.83 9.25 -3.64
C GLY A 94 0.36 10.19 -2.52
N ARG A 95 1.19 11.16 -2.09
CA ARG A 95 0.75 12.18 -1.13
C ARG A 95 -0.42 13.01 -1.67
N VAL A 96 -0.31 13.50 -2.91
CA VAL A 96 -1.38 14.25 -3.58
C VAL A 96 -2.67 13.44 -3.67
N TYR A 97 -2.60 12.15 -4.01
CA TYR A 97 -3.76 11.26 -4.03
C TYR A 97 -4.46 11.20 -2.67
N TRP A 98 -3.71 10.95 -1.59
CA TRP A 98 -4.29 10.81 -0.24
C TRP A 98 -4.74 12.14 0.37
N ILE A 99 -4.18 13.29 -0.04
CA ILE A 99 -4.71 14.62 0.31
C ILE A 99 -6.09 14.83 -0.33
N ARG A 100 -6.28 14.39 -1.58
CA ARG A 100 -7.53 14.60 -2.32
C ARG A 100 -8.70 13.78 -1.77
N LYS A 101 -8.42 12.58 -1.24
CA LYS A 101 -9.46 11.69 -0.68
C LYS A 101 -10.37 12.35 0.35
N PRO A 102 -9.87 12.92 1.46
CA PRO A 102 -10.73 13.58 2.45
C PRO A 102 -11.39 14.85 1.91
N LEU A 103 -10.79 15.54 0.92
CA LEU A 103 -11.36 16.75 0.34
C LEU A 103 -12.55 16.48 -0.59
N LEU A 104 -12.56 15.32 -1.25
CA LEU A 104 -13.58 14.93 -2.22
C LEU A 104 -14.67 14.06 -1.61
N GLU A 105 -14.40 13.40 -0.48
CA GLU A 105 -15.36 12.58 0.24
C GLU A 105 -16.53 13.44 0.76
N LYS A 106 -17.75 13.10 0.35
CA LYS A 106 -18.97 13.75 0.82
C LYS A 106 -19.78 12.77 1.64
N MET A 107 -20.40 13.24 2.71
CA MET A 107 -21.35 12.44 3.46
C MET A 107 -22.64 12.29 2.65
N GLU A 108 -22.80 11.17 1.95
CA GLU A 108 -23.99 10.90 1.12
C GLU A 108 -25.09 10.15 1.91
N THR A 109 -24.71 9.42 2.96
CA THR A 109 -25.65 8.66 3.80
C THR A 109 -25.95 9.41 5.10
N LYS A 110 -26.99 8.97 5.83
CA LYS A 110 -27.25 9.47 7.19
C LYS A 110 -26.34 8.83 8.26
N ASN A 111 -25.39 7.99 7.86
CA ASN A 111 -24.50 7.30 8.79
C ASN A 111 -23.23 8.12 9.05
N MET A 112 -23.34 9.09 9.94
CA MET A 112 -22.22 9.96 10.32
C MET A 112 -21.03 9.17 10.86
N LEU A 113 -21.26 8.08 11.60
CA LEU A 113 -20.19 7.29 12.20
C LEU A 113 -19.34 6.59 11.11
N GLU A 114 -20.00 6.04 10.10
CA GLU A 114 -19.33 5.43 8.95
C GLU A 114 -18.52 6.47 8.17
N HIS A 115 -19.07 7.66 7.94
CA HIS A 115 -18.34 8.74 7.28
C HIS A 115 -17.10 9.18 8.09
N ILE A 116 -17.22 9.33 9.42
CA ILE A 116 -16.08 9.65 10.30
C ILE A 116 -15.02 8.55 10.22
N ASN A 117 -15.41 7.28 10.24
CA ASN A 117 -14.47 6.16 10.13
C ASN A 117 -13.75 6.17 8.77
N THR A 118 -14.44 6.47 7.68
CA THR A 118 -13.82 6.62 6.35
C THR A 118 -12.82 7.78 6.33
N MET A 119 -13.18 8.94 6.89
CA MET A 119 -12.28 10.09 6.98
C MET A 119 -11.05 9.79 7.85
N ALA A 120 -11.20 9.04 8.94
CA ALA A 120 -10.11 8.59 9.79
C ALA A 120 -9.14 7.68 9.03
N LYS A 121 -9.64 6.72 8.25
CA LYS A 121 -8.81 5.86 7.39
C LYS A 121 -7.98 6.68 6.40
N TYR A 122 -8.57 7.70 5.76
CA TYR A 122 -7.82 8.57 4.86
C TYR A 122 -6.70 9.34 5.57
N HIS A 123 -6.98 9.85 6.77
CA HIS A 123 -5.97 10.53 7.58
C HIS A 123 -4.81 9.60 7.96
N GLU A 124 -5.10 8.39 8.43
CA GLU A 124 -4.07 7.40 8.77
C GLU A 124 -3.16 7.10 7.57
N ARG A 125 -3.74 6.95 6.37
CA ARG A 125 -2.97 6.75 5.14
C ARG A 125 -2.07 7.93 4.80
N LEU A 126 -2.58 9.16 4.89
CA LEU A 126 -1.77 10.35 4.65
C LEU A 126 -0.64 10.48 5.68
N ALA A 127 -0.92 10.21 6.96
CA ALA A 127 0.07 10.31 8.03
C ALA A 127 1.27 9.37 7.83
N LEU A 128 1.07 8.18 7.26
CA LEU A 128 2.15 7.25 6.94
C LEU A 128 3.10 7.76 5.84
N LEU A 129 2.58 8.54 4.90
CA LEU A 129 3.37 9.05 3.77
C LEU A 129 4.14 10.33 4.10
N VAL A 130 3.79 10.98 5.21
CA VAL A 130 4.42 12.21 5.71
C VAL A 130 5.45 11.83 6.75
N THR A 131 6.72 11.76 6.34
CA THR A 131 7.85 11.49 7.26
C THR A 131 8.70 12.75 7.44
N LYS A 132 9.68 12.72 8.35
CA LYS A 132 10.62 13.84 8.53
C LYS A 132 11.43 14.09 7.25
N GLU A 133 11.77 13.03 6.53
CA GLU A 133 12.56 13.05 5.30
C GLU A 133 11.71 13.44 4.08
N LYS A 134 10.40 13.20 4.14
CA LYS A 134 9.43 13.52 3.10
C LYS A 134 8.22 14.25 3.70
N PRO A 135 8.39 15.51 4.13
CA PRO A 135 7.30 16.28 4.72
C PRO A 135 6.25 16.63 3.67
N LEU A 136 5.06 16.99 4.13
CA LEU A 136 4.04 17.61 3.30
C LEU A 136 4.49 19.02 2.90
N THR A 137 4.46 19.33 1.61
CA THR A 137 4.90 20.63 1.07
C THR A 137 3.73 21.47 0.57
N ALA A 138 3.96 22.77 0.38
CA ALA A 138 2.97 23.66 -0.25
C ALA A 138 2.64 23.22 -1.70
N ASP A 139 3.62 22.67 -2.43
CA ASP A 139 3.42 22.14 -3.78
C ASP A 139 2.49 20.94 -3.79
N ASP A 140 2.61 20.02 -2.82
CA ASP A 140 1.69 18.88 -2.70
C ASP A 140 0.24 19.37 -2.50
N VAL A 141 0.03 20.41 -1.67
CA VAL A 141 -1.30 21.01 -1.44
C VAL A 141 -1.81 21.73 -2.69
N HIS A 142 -0.95 22.48 -3.37
CA HIS A 142 -1.31 23.18 -4.60
C HIS A 142 -1.74 22.19 -5.70
N LEU A 143 -0.96 21.13 -5.91
CA LEU A 143 -1.28 20.07 -6.87
C LEU A 143 -2.57 19.33 -6.51
N ALA A 144 -2.78 19.02 -5.23
CA ALA A 144 -4.02 18.40 -4.78
C ALA A 144 -5.24 19.29 -5.03
N SER A 145 -5.13 20.60 -4.75
CA SER A 145 -6.18 21.58 -5.03
C SER A 145 -6.47 21.68 -6.52
N LEU A 146 -5.42 21.82 -7.35
CA LEU A 146 -5.54 21.94 -8.80
C LEU A 146 -6.22 20.70 -9.39
N LEU A 147 -5.75 19.50 -9.05
CA LEU A 147 -6.31 18.26 -9.56
C LEU A 147 -7.74 18.00 -9.05
N SER A 148 -8.10 18.50 -7.86
CA SER A 148 -9.47 18.40 -7.34
C SER A 148 -10.45 19.39 -7.97
N SER A 149 -9.95 20.47 -8.57
CA SER A 149 -10.77 21.41 -9.34
C SER A 149 -11.14 20.92 -10.74
N ILE A 150 -10.51 19.84 -11.20
CA ILE A 150 -10.77 19.24 -12.51
C ILE A 150 -11.86 18.15 -12.34
N PRO A 151 -12.89 18.12 -13.21
CA PRO A 151 -13.89 17.05 -13.18
C PRO A 151 -13.26 15.66 -13.26
N GLN A 152 -13.77 14.71 -12.48
CA GLN A 152 -13.20 13.37 -12.35
C GLN A 152 -13.05 12.67 -13.72
N ASP A 153 -14.02 12.89 -14.62
CA ASP A 153 -14.09 12.31 -15.96
C ASP A 153 -12.93 12.74 -16.88
N TRP A 154 -12.23 13.83 -16.55
CA TRP A 154 -11.12 14.37 -17.33
C TRP A 154 -9.76 13.84 -16.87
N LEU A 155 -9.68 13.27 -15.67
CA LEU A 155 -8.43 12.79 -15.08
C LEU A 155 -7.93 11.47 -15.72
N HIS A 156 -8.80 10.74 -16.43
CA HIS A 156 -8.44 9.54 -17.18
C HIS A 156 -7.42 9.78 -18.31
N PHE A 157 -7.25 11.04 -18.75
CA PHE A 157 -6.32 11.40 -19.84
C PHE A 157 -4.94 11.87 -19.34
N THR A 158 -4.75 11.98 -18.02
CA THR A 158 -3.53 12.58 -17.43
C THR A 158 -2.67 11.61 -16.62
N THR A 159 -3.02 10.32 -16.57
CA THR A 159 -2.31 9.27 -15.79
C THR A 159 -2.02 8.02 -16.61
#